data_AF-A0A1Y0BQZ0-F1
#
_entry.id   AF-A0A1Y0BQZ0-F1
#
_cell.length_a   1.000
_cell.length_b   1.000
_cell.length_c   1.000
_cell.angle_alpha   90.00
_cell.angle_beta   90.00
_cell.angle_gamma   90.00
#
_symmetry.space_group_name_H-M   'P 1'
#
loop_
_entity.id
_entity.type
_entity.pdbx_description
1 polymer ?
#
loop_
_entity_poly.entity_id
_entity_poly.type
_entity_poly.pdbx_seq_one_letter_code
_entity_poly.pdbx_strand_id
1 'polypeptide(L)' 'MKKGHNGCVVPFHREIKIGTLAGLLRQAEVSPEDFIAKL' A
#
# COMPACT_ATOMS: atom_id res chain seq x y z
N MET A 1 7.50 -12.27 5.46
CA MET A 1 7.77 -10.82 5.44
C MET A 1 7.98 -10.40 6.89
N LYS A 2 9.18 -9.93 7.26
CA LYS A 2 9.51 -9.61 8.66
C LYS A 2 8.66 -8.43 9.12
N LYS A 3 7.83 -8.63 10.16
CA LYS A 3 7.13 -7.58 10.94
C LYS A 3 8.15 -6.79 11.75
N GLY A 4 9.04 -6.08 11.08
CA GLY A 4 10.06 -5.25 11.70
C GLY A 4 10.02 -3.90 11.02
N HIS A 5 9.53 -2.90 11.76
CA HIS A 5 9.30 -1.52 11.38
C HIS A 5 7.90 -1.24 10.81
N ASN A 6 7.16 -0.33 11.47
CA ASN A 6 5.80 0.13 11.12
C ASN A 6 5.79 1.00 9.85
N GLY A 7 6.56 0.62 8.82
CA GLY A 7 6.71 1.36 7.58
C GLY A 7 6.19 0.56 6.39
N CYS A 8 5.49 1.23 5.48
CA CYS A 8 5.13 0.70 4.17
C CYS A 8 6.13 1.21 3.14
N VAL A 9 6.81 0.31 2.42
CA VAL A 9 7.79 0.69 1.39
C VAL A 9 7.05 0.86 0.07
N VAL A 10 6.92 2.11 -0.40
CA VAL A 10 6.20 2.44 -1.64
C VAL A 10 7.22 2.64 -2.78
N PRO A 11 7.10 1.90 -3.89
CA PRO A 11 7.92 2.14 -5.08
C PRO A 11 7.66 3.53 -5.67
N PHE A 12 8.72 4.25 -6.02
CA PHE A 12 8.61 5.58 -6.63
C PHE A 12 8.70 5.51 -8.16
N HIS A 13 7.57 5.21 -8.80
CA HIS A 13 7.41 5.25 -10.26
C HIS A 13 5.98 5.69 -10.63
N ARG A 14 5.78 6.09 -11.89
CA ARG A 14 4.54 6.76 -12.35
C ARG A 14 3.26 5.97 -12.11
N GLU A 15 3.29 4.64 -12.30
CA GLU A 15 2.12 3.78 -12.14
C GLU A 15 2.46 2.50 -11.40
N ILE A 16 1.69 2.18 -10.36
CA ILE A 16 1.89 1.00 -9.52
C ILE A 16 1.02 -0.14 -10.03
N LYS A 17 1.61 -1.33 -10.17
CA LYS A 17 0.85 -2.54 -10.52
C LYS A 17 -0.21 -2.83 -9.46
N ILE A 18 -1.38 -3.31 -9.88
CA ILE A 18 -2.51 -3.63 -8.99
C ILE A 18 -2.09 -4.53 -7.82
N GLY A 19 -1.33 -5.61 -8.09
CA GLY A 19 -0.85 -6.51 -7.04
C GLY A 19 0.10 -5.85 -6.05
N THR A 20 0.89 -4.88 -6.49
CA THR A 20 1.76 -4.08 -5.62
C THR A 20 0.91 -3.14 -4.77
N LEU A 21 -0.05 -2.42 -5.35
CA LEU A 21 -0.96 -1.54 -4.62
C LEU A 21 -1.73 -2.31 -3.52
N ALA A 22 -2.25 -3.50 -3.84
CA ALA A 22 -2.92 -4.36 -2.86
C ALA A 22 -1.98 -4.77 -1.71
N GLY A 23 -0.71 -5.07 -2.02
CA GLY A 23 0.32 -5.33 -1.02
C GLY A 23 0.57 -4.15 -0.09
N LEU A 24 0.66 -2.94 -0.66
CA LEU A 24 0.88 -1.69 0.08
C LEU A 24 -0.28 -1.37 1.03
N LEU A 25 -1.52 -1.44 0.54
CA LEU A 25 -2.72 -1.20 1.36
C LEU A 25 -2.80 -2.18 2.52
N ARG A 26 -2.50 -3.47 2.27
CA ARG A 26 -2.43 -4.49 3.32
C ARG A 26 -1.33 -4.23 4.35
N GLN A 27 -0.17 -3.75 3.93
CA GLN A 27 0.93 -3.41 4.83
C GLN A 27 0.66 -2.14 5.65
N ALA A 28 -0.13 -1.21 5.11
CA ALA A 28 -0.57 0.00 5.78
C ALA A 28 -1.83 -0.19 6.64
N GLU A 29 -2.45 -1.38 6.61
CA GLU A 29 -3.72 -1.67 7.28
C GLU A 29 -4.87 -0.75 6.83
N VAL A 30 -4.87 -0.35 5.55
CA VAL A 30 -5.87 0.54 4.94
C VAL A 30 -6.77 -0.26 3.98
N SER A 31 -8.09 -0.02 4.01
CA SER A 31 -9.00 -0.63 3.04
C SER A 31 -8.94 0.09 1.69
N PRO A 32 -9.15 -0.60 0.55
CA PRO A 32 -9.19 0.04 -0.76
C PRO A 32 -10.26 1.13 -0.86
N GLU A 33 -11.40 0.92 -0.19
CA GLU A 33 -12.53 1.84 -0.18
C GLU A 33 -12.18 3.16 0.53
N ASP A 34 -11.55 3.08 1.71
CA ASP A 34 -11.10 4.25 2.47
C ASP A 34 -10.01 5.00 1.70
N PHE A 35 -9.09 4.27 1.08
CA PHE A 35 -8.06 4.86 0.22
C PHE A 35 -8.66 5.66 -0.94
N ILE A 36 -9.63 5.08 -1.66
CA ILE A 36 -10.29 5.74 -2.79
C ILE A 36 -11.10 6.96 -2.34
N ALA A 37 -11.75 6.89 -1.17
CA ALA A 37 -12.53 8.00 -0.62
C ALA A 37 -11.66 9.22 -0.20
N LYS A 38 -10.34 9.07 -0.15
CA LYS A 38 -9.36 10.10 0.26
C LYS A 38 -8.45 10.58 -0.88
N LEU A 39 -8.70 10.15 -2.12
CA LEU A 39 -8.03 10.67 -3.33
C LEU A 39 -8.55 12.06 -3.69
#